data_AF-A0A6P4YVS5-F1
#
_entry.id   AF-A0A6P4YVS5-F1
#
_cell.length_a   1.000
_cell.length_b   1.000
_cell.length_c   1.000
_cell.angle_alpha   90.00
_cell.angle_beta   90.00
_cell.angle_gamma   90.00
#
_symmetry.space_group_name_H-M   'P 1'
#
loop_
_entity.id
_entity.type
_entity.pdbx_description
1 polymer ?
#
loop_
_entity_poly.entity_id
_entity_poly.type
_entity_poly.pdbx_seq_one_letter_code
_entity_poly.pdbx_strand_id
1 'polypeptide(L)'
;MMMVCGVSCDHRREDSIRIDIDSVIKGFRPQVFPSQYSVKFTPVLEQATHGDAPTSRKVLSITVHTPTDRHQGLYATPHGEVFVRRDGSVEELTASGVQEWCKRNYQKDLQVLQNREQQLLKELQEKEHRLQDKEQQSLMELQDKDTSTHVLQNREHQLLQELQDREQQLLRELQDKEHRLKEAEKKLASKSKVCVIL
;
A
#
# COMPACT_ATOMS: atom_id res chain seq x y z
N MET A 1 -11.95 -11.18 59.28
CA MET A 1 -10.54 -11.60 59.39
C MET A 1 -10.39 -12.87 58.56
N MET A 2 -9.61 -12.85 57.48
CA MET A 2 -9.37 -14.07 56.67
C MET A 2 -8.28 -14.91 57.33
N MET A 3 -8.56 -16.19 57.54
CA MET A 3 -7.62 -17.16 58.11
C MET A 3 -6.77 -17.76 56.98
N VAL A 4 -5.44 -17.67 57.11
CA VAL A 4 -4.51 -18.30 56.16
C VAL A 4 -4.08 -19.65 56.73
N CYS A 5 -4.56 -20.73 56.13
CA CYS A 5 -4.15 -22.10 56.46
C CYS A 5 -3.17 -22.59 55.38
N GLY A 6 -1.90 -22.71 55.72
CA GLY A 6 -0.90 -23.32 54.83
C GLY A 6 -0.96 -24.85 54.84
N VAL A 7 -0.30 -25.48 53.87
CA VAL A 7 -0.11 -26.93 53.81
C VAL A 7 1.35 -27.30 54.09
N SER A 8 1.59 -28.42 54.77
CA SER A 8 2.97 -28.91 54.97
C SER A 8 3.57 -29.29 53.62
N CYS A 9 4.65 -28.59 53.24
CA CYS A 9 5.24 -28.67 51.92
C CYS A 9 6.77 -28.55 52.01
N ASP A 10 7.46 -29.66 51.77
CA ASP A 10 8.91 -29.72 51.62
C ASP A 10 9.34 -29.40 50.18
N HIS A 11 10.65 -29.26 49.95
CA HIS A 11 11.15 -28.88 48.62
C HIS A 11 10.82 -29.90 47.52
N ARG A 12 10.82 -31.20 47.85
CA ARG A 12 10.44 -32.25 46.89
C ARG A 12 8.99 -32.11 46.45
N ARG A 13 8.09 -31.82 47.38
CA ARG A 13 6.68 -31.61 47.07
C ARG A 13 6.45 -30.31 46.30
N GLU A 14 7.20 -29.25 46.56
CA GLU A 14 7.13 -28.04 45.73
C GLU A 14 7.44 -28.33 44.26
N ASP A 15 8.52 -29.07 43.99
CA ASP A 15 8.92 -29.40 42.62
C ASP A 15 7.90 -30.30 41.93
N SER A 16 7.36 -31.30 42.64
CA SER A 16 6.26 -32.13 42.13
C SER A 16 5.05 -31.29 41.75
N ILE A 17 4.63 -30.36 42.62
CA ILE A 17 3.49 -29.48 42.37
C ILE A 17 3.76 -28.56 41.17
N ARG A 18 4.98 -28.02 41.02
CA ARG A 18 5.35 -27.20 39.85
C ARG A 18 5.20 -27.99 38.56
N ILE A 19 5.68 -29.24 38.54
CA ILE A 19 5.56 -30.13 37.38
C ILE A 19 4.09 -30.40 37.06
N ASP A 20 3.26 -30.66 38.07
CA ASP A 20 1.82 -30.91 37.89
C ASP A 20 1.11 -29.68 37.32
N ILE A 21 1.39 -28.49 37.87
CA ILE A 21 0.86 -27.22 37.37
C ILE A 21 1.25 -27.02 35.91
N ASP A 22 2.53 -27.18 35.58
CA ASP A 22 3.02 -27.04 34.22
C ASP A 22 2.35 -28.04 33.27
N SER A 23 2.12 -29.28 33.72
CA SER A 23 1.43 -30.31 32.94
C SER A 23 -0.02 -29.90 32.60
N VAL A 24 -0.76 -29.38 33.60
CA VAL A 24 -2.13 -28.90 33.40
C VAL A 24 -2.16 -27.67 32.49
N ILE A 25 -1.27 -26.69 32.73
CA ILE A 25 -1.22 -25.44 31.96
C ILE A 25 -0.88 -25.71 30.48
N LYS A 26 -0.02 -26.70 30.18
CA LYS A 26 0.31 -27.13 28.81
C LYS A 26 -0.90 -27.66 28.03
N GLY A 27 -1.93 -28.14 28.72
CA GLY A 27 -3.13 -28.68 28.07
C GLY A 27 -4.10 -27.61 27.58
N PHE A 28 -3.97 -26.36 28.02
CA PHE A 28 -4.83 -25.27 27.54
C PHE A 28 -4.52 -24.91 26.08
N ARG A 29 -5.55 -24.45 25.36
CA ARG A 29 -5.46 -23.93 23.99
C ARG A 29 -6.08 -22.54 23.94
N PRO A 30 -5.49 -21.57 23.24
CA PRO A 30 -4.10 -21.54 22.78
C PRO A 30 -3.11 -21.79 23.92
N GLN A 31 -1.89 -22.21 23.58
CA GLN A 31 -0.90 -22.59 24.58
C GLN A 31 -0.57 -21.40 25.49
N VAL A 32 -0.65 -21.63 26.81
CA VAL A 32 -0.19 -20.68 27.82
C VAL A 32 1.32 -20.86 28.00
N PHE A 33 2.08 -19.79 27.83
CA PHE A 33 3.53 -19.83 27.95
C PHE A 33 3.98 -19.64 29.41
N PRO A 34 5.11 -20.23 29.82
CA PRO A 34 5.66 -20.05 31.17
C PRO A 34 5.92 -18.60 31.57
N SER A 35 6.12 -17.69 30.61
CA SER A 35 6.27 -16.25 30.88
C SER A 35 4.96 -15.55 31.28
N GLN A 36 3.81 -16.21 31.09
CA GLN A 36 2.48 -15.64 31.34
C GLN A 36 1.94 -16.01 32.71
N TYR A 37 2.65 -16.80 33.51
CA TYR A 37 2.28 -17.07 34.89
C TYR A 37 3.50 -17.21 35.79
N SER A 38 3.30 -17.06 37.10
CA SER A 38 4.32 -17.35 38.10
C SER A 38 3.74 -18.16 39.24
N VAL A 39 4.51 -19.14 39.71
CA VAL A 39 4.16 -20.02 40.82
C VAL A 39 5.08 -19.72 42.00
N LYS A 40 4.51 -19.34 43.14
CA LYS A 40 5.26 -18.99 44.36
C LYS A 40 4.77 -19.81 45.55
N PHE A 41 5.72 -20.29 46.35
CA PHE A 41 5.47 -20.95 47.62
C PHE A 41 5.91 -20.01 48.74
N THR A 42 4.96 -19.50 49.51
CA THR A 42 5.23 -18.52 50.59
C THR A 42 5.07 -19.21 51.94
N PRO A 43 6.08 -19.19 52.83
CA PRO A 43 5.97 -19.81 54.15
C PRO A 43 4.91 -19.12 55.01
N VAL A 44 4.15 -19.93 55.76
CA VAL A 44 3.22 -19.45 56.78
C VAL A 44 3.95 -19.42 58.11
N LEU A 45 4.03 -18.23 58.70
CA LEU A 45 4.58 -18.06 60.04
C LEU A 45 3.45 -18.22 61.05
N GLU A 46 3.51 -19.28 61.85
CA GLU A 46 2.70 -19.37 63.06
C GLU A 46 3.34 -18.46 64.12
N GLN A 47 2.52 -17.72 64.87
CA GLN A 47 3.01 -17.00 66.04
C GLN A 47 3.53 -18.05 67.03
N ALA A 48 4.85 -18.12 67.17
CA ALA A 48 5.51 -19.11 68.01
C ALA A 48 4.97 -19.03 69.44
N THR A 49 4.18 -20.02 69.84
CA THR A 49 3.99 -20.33 71.26
C THR A 49 5.18 -21.19 71.68
N HIS A 50 5.78 -20.84 72.82
CA HIS A 50 7.09 -21.31 73.26
C HIS A 50 7.29 -22.84 73.12
N GLY A 51 8.24 -23.25 72.26
CA GLY A 51 8.81 -24.61 72.28
C GLY A 51 8.58 -25.50 71.06
N ASP A 52 7.68 -25.13 70.13
CA ASP A 52 7.38 -25.99 68.98
C ASP A 52 8.31 -25.77 67.77
N ALA A 53 8.65 -26.87 67.10
CA ALA A 53 9.48 -26.87 65.90
C ALA A 53 8.85 -26.03 64.77
N PRO A 54 9.64 -25.33 63.94
CA PRO A 54 9.11 -24.49 62.88
C PRO A 54 8.27 -25.32 61.90
N THR A 55 6.97 -25.03 61.83
CA THR A 55 6.05 -25.71 60.91
C THR A 55 6.44 -25.42 59.46
N SER A 56 6.68 -26.46 58.66
CA SER A 56 7.00 -26.37 57.22
C SER A 56 5.78 -26.06 56.34
N ARG A 57 4.90 -25.17 56.82
CA ARG A 57 3.64 -24.82 56.13
C ARG A 57 3.89 -23.72 55.12
N LYS A 58 3.33 -23.89 53.92
CA LYS A 58 3.44 -22.91 52.82
C LYS A 58 2.09 -22.70 52.16
N VAL A 59 1.92 -21.53 51.55
CA VAL A 59 0.79 -21.19 50.66
C VAL A 59 1.30 -21.15 49.24
N LEU A 60 0.54 -21.78 48.34
CA LEU A 60 0.76 -21.73 46.91
C LEU A 60 0.03 -20.51 46.32
N SER A 61 0.75 -19.69 45.57
CA SER A 61 0.19 -18.59 44.80
C SER A 61 0.52 -18.77 43.33
N ILE A 62 -0.51 -18.72 42.47
CA ILE A 62 -0.39 -18.75 41.02
C ILE A 62 -0.88 -17.40 40.51
N THR A 63 0.03 -16.61 39.96
CA THR A 63 -0.29 -15.30 39.37
C THR A 63 -0.28 -15.42 37.86
N VAL A 64 -1.41 -15.11 37.22
CA VAL A 64 -1.50 -15.04 35.75
C VAL A 64 -1.25 -13.60 35.31
N HIS A 65 -0.29 -13.40 34.42
CA HIS A 65 0.06 -12.11 33.85
C HIS A 65 -0.84 -11.80 32.65
N THR A 66 -1.36 -10.58 32.59
CA THR A 66 -2.21 -10.15 31.47
C THR A 66 -1.41 -10.24 30.17
N PRO A 67 -1.87 -11.01 29.17
CA PRO A 67 -1.22 -11.04 27.86
C PRO A 67 -1.23 -9.65 27.24
N THR A 68 -0.15 -9.26 26.57
CA THR A 68 -0.07 -8.00 25.81
C THR A 68 -1.08 -8.00 24.66
N ASP A 69 -1.40 -9.18 24.13
CA ASP A 69 -2.27 -9.34 22.97
C ASP A 69 -3.70 -9.71 23.39
N ARG A 70 -4.65 -8.83 23.08
CA ARG A 70 -6.08 -9.04 23.35
C ARG A 70 -6.72 -9.79 22.18
N HIS A 71 -6.27 -11.02 21.94
CA HIS A 71 -6.90 -11.86 20.92
C HIS A 71 -8.34 -12.20 21.33
N GLN A 72 -9.31 -11.86 20.47
CA GLN A 72 -10.66 -12.40 20.54
C GLN A 72 -10.65 -13.80 19.92
N GLY A 73 -10.57 -14.82 20.76
CA GLY A 73 -10.49 -16.21 20.31
C GLY A 73 -11.23 -17.18 21.23
N LEU A 74 -11.32 -18.43 20.78
CA LEU A 74 -11.77 -19.55 21.58
C LEU A 74 -10.61 -20.13 22.39
N TYR A 75 -10.87 -20.45 23.64
CA TYR A 75 -9.93 -21.10 24.55
C TYR A 75 -10.46 -22.49 24.89
N ALA A 76 -9.62 -23.52 24.89
CA ALA A 76 -10.02 -24.85 25.32
C ALA A 76 -9.23 -25.31 26.54
N THR A 77 -9.90 -26.00 27.46
CA THR A 77 -9.27 -26.67 28.59
C THR A 77 -8.71 -28.02 28.15
N PRO A 78 -7.83 -28.66 28.96
CA PRO A 78 -7.38 -30.02 28.70
C PRO A 78 -8.51 -31.06 28.66
N HIS A 79 -9.68 -30.72 29.23
CA HIS A 79 -10.86 -31.60 29.30
C HIS A 79 -11.82 -31.41 28.12
N GLY A 80 -11.53 -30.47 27.20
CA GLY A 80 -12.32 -30.23 26.00
C GLY A 80 -13.44 -29.19 26.15
N GLU A 81 -13.55 -28.53 27.30
CA GLU A 81 -14.47 -27.41 27.50
C GLU A 81 -13.93 -26.20 26.74
N VAL A 82 -14.81 -25.49 26.04
CA VAL A 82 -14.43 -24.34 25.21
C VAL A 82 -14.99 -23.06 25.79
N PHE A 83 -14.18 -22.02 25.87
CA PHE A 83 -14.51 -20.74 26.45
C PHE A 83 -14.23 -19.61 25.48
N VAL A 84 -14.99 -18.53 25.59
CA VAL A 84 -14.75 -17.28 24.86
C VAL A 84 -14.76 -16.11 25.84
N ARG A 85 -13.88 -15.14 25.61
CA ARG A 85 -13.85 -13.90 26.40
C ARG A 85 -14.83 -12.89 25.81
N ARG A 86 -15.77 -12.39 26.62
CA ARG A 86 -16.72 -11.32 26.26
C ARG A 86 -16.65 -10.21 27.30
N ASP A 87 -16.21 -9.01 26.90
CA ASP A 87 -16.29 -7.75 27.65
C ASP A 87 -16.15 -7.87 29.18
N GLY A 88 -15.01 -8.43 29.62
CA GLY A 88 -14.67 -8.57 31.04
C GLY A 88 -15.12 -9.88 31.71
N SER A 89 -15.89 -10.71 31.00
CA SER A 89 -16.32 -12.05 31.42
C SER A 89 -15.73 -13.16 30.54
N VAL A 90 -15.80 -14.39 31.05
CA VAL A 90 -15.45 -15.62 30.32
C VAL A 90 -16.71 -16.48 30.30
N GLU A 91 -17.10 -16.94 29.11
CA GLU A 91 -18.32 -17.74 28.90
C GLU A 91 -17.93 -19.08 28.29
N GLU A 92 -18.46 -20.17 28.84
CA GLU A 92 -18.33 -21.51 28.28
C GLU A 92 -19.30 -21.67 27.09
N LEU A 93 -18.82 -22.32 26.02
CA LEU A 93 -19.58 -22.59 24.82
C LEU A 93 -19.88 -24.08 24.70
N THR A 94 -21.14 -24.38 24.39
CA THR A 94 -21.54 -25.70 23.90
C THR A 94 -20.99 -25.96 22.50
N ALA A 95 -21.05 -27.20 22.03
CA ALA A 95 -20.66 -27.55 20.66
C ALA A 95 -21.40 -26.71 19.59
N SER A 96 -22.69 -26.44 19.79
CA SER A 96 -23.45 -25.55 18.90
C SER A 96 -22.97 -24.09 19.00
N GLY A 97 -22.67 -23.61 20.21
CA GLY A 97 -22.11 -22.27 20.42
C GLY A 97 -20.76 -22.08 19.72
N VAL A 98 -19.90 -23.11 19.72
CA VAL A 98 -18.63 -23.10 18.97
C VAL A 98 -18.87 -23.00 17.46
N GLN A 99 -19.81 -23.79 16.91
CA GLN A 99 -20.15 -23.74 15.48
C GLN A 99 -20.67 -22.36 15.07
N GLU A 100 -21.59 -21.79 15.86
CA GLU A 100 -22.13 -20.46 15.62
C GLU A 100 -21.05 -19.38 15.70
N TRP A 101 -20.14 -19.49 16.66
CA TRP A 101 -19.01 -18.57 16.79
C TRP A 101 -18.13 -18.63 15.55
N CYS A 102 -17.73 -19.83 15.10
CA CYS A 102 -16.92 -20.00 13.89
C CYS A 102 -17.62 -19.44 12.65
N LYS A 103 -18.92 -19.74 12.49
CA LYS A 103 -19.73 -19.21 11.38
C LYS A 103 -19.77 -17.69 11.40
N ARG A 104 -20.01 -17.07 12.56
CA ARG A 104 -20.07 -15.62 12.72
C ARG A 104 -18.73 -14.96 12.44
N ASN A 105 -17.62 -15.53 12.93
CA ASN A 105 -16.29 -14.99 12.69
C ASN A 105 -15.94 -15.07 11.21
N TYR A 106 -16.18 -16.22 10.58
CA TYR A 106 -15.97 -16.40 9.15
C TYR A 106 -16.80 -15.43 8.31
N GLN A 107 -18.08 -15.21 8.65
CA GLN A 107 -18.94 -14.25 7.97
C GLN A 107 -18.41 -12.81 8.09
N LYS A 108 -17.87 -12.42 9.24
CA LYS A 108 -17.23 -11.10 9.42
C LYS A 108 -16.01 -10.96 8.54
N ASP A 109 -15.12 -11.95 8.55
CA ASP A 109 -13.90 -11.94 7.74
C ASP A 109 -14.24 -11.88 6.24
N LEU A 110 -15.23 -12.67 5.80
CA LEU A 110 -15.76 -12.61 4.44
C LEU A 110 -16.27 -11.21 4.07
N GLN A 111 -17.05 -10.57 4.95
CA GLN A 111 -17.58 -9.24 4.68
C GLN A 111 -16.45 -8.20 4.56
N VAL A 112 -15.42 -8.29 5.41
CA VAL A 112 -14.24 -7.42 5.33
C VAL A 112 -13.53 -7.61 3.99
N LEU A 113 -13.32 -8.86 3.56
CA LEU A 113 -12.68 -9.16 2.29
C LEU A 113 -13.51 -8.71 1.09
N GLN A 114 -14.82 -8.93 1.10
CA GLN A 114 -15.74 -8.48 0.04
C GLN A 114 -15.75 -6.95 -0.08
N ASN A 115 -15.79 -6.23 1.04
CA ASN A 115 -15.72 -4.76 1.03
C ASN A 115 -14.39 -4.28 0.43
N ARG A 116 -13.29 -4.97 0.76
CA ARG A 116 -11.97 -4.64 0.21
C ARG A 116 -11.89 -4.91 -1.29
N GLU A 117 -12.46 -6.02 -1.75
CA GLU A 117 -12.57 -6.36 -3.17
C GLU A 117 -13.35 -5.31 -3.95
N GLN A 118 -14.52 -4.90 -3.46
CA GLN A 118 -15.33 -3.85 -4.09
C GLN A 118 -14.58 -2.51 -4.19
N GLN A 119 -13.84 -2.15 -3.13
CA GLN A 119 -13.02 -0.95 -3.15
C GLN A 119 -11.92 -1.04 -4.23
N LEU A 120 -11.23 -2.18 -4.33
CA LEU A 120 -10.18 -2.37 -5.33
C LEU A 120 -10.73 -2.36 -6.75
N LEU A 121 -11.89 -2.95 -6.99
CA LEU A 121 -12.56 -2.90 -8.30
C LEU A 121 -12.89 -1.47 -8.71
N LYS A 122 -13.40 -0.65 -7.77
CA LYS A 122 -13.66 0.77 -8.03
C LYS A 122 -12.37 1.54 -8.34
N GLU A 123 -11.32 1.33 -7.55
CA GLU A 123 -10.01 1.98 -7.79
C GLU A 123 -9.40 1.59 -9.14
N LEU A 124 -9.62 0.34 -9.60
CA LEU A 124 -9.20 -0.12 -10.93
C LEU A 124 -10.00 0.57 -12.04
N GLN A 125 -11.32 0.63 -11.95
CA GLN A 125 -12.17 1.33 -12.93
C GLN A 125 -11.80 2.80 -13.05
N GLU A 126 -11.56 3.48 -11.93
CA GLU A 126 -11.12 4.88 -11.94
C GLU A 126 -9.73 5.04 -12.59
N LYS A 127 -8.81 4.08 -12.40
CA LYS A 127 -7.51 4.09 -13.06
C LYS A 127 -7.63 3.87 -14.56
N GLU A 128 -8.47 2.94 -14.99
CA GLU A 128 -8.72 2.66 -16.41
C GLU A 128 -9.32 3.89 -17.12
N HIS A 129 -10.32 4.53 -16.53
CA HIS A 129 -10.89 5.75 -17.09
C HIS A 129 -9.85 6.86 -17.24
N ARG A 130 -9.03 7.09 -16.20
CA ARG A 130 -7.94 8.10 -16.27
C ARG A 130 -6.90 7.77 -17.34
N LEU A 131 -6.64 6.51 -17.61
CA LEU A 131 -5.71 6.10 -18.68
C LEU A 131 -6.35 6.38 -20.05
N GLN A 132 -7.62 6.01 -20.23
CA GLN A 132 -8.35 6.31 -21.47
C GLN A 132 -8.44 7.80 -21.74
N ASP A 133 -8.73 8.63 -20.74
CA ASP A 133 -8.76 10.09 -20.88
C ASP A 133 -7.40 10.63 -21.32
N LYS A 134 -6.30 10.14 -20.71
CA LYS A 134 -4.94 10.53 -21.08
C LYS A 134 -4.56 10.11 -22.48
N GLU A 135 -4.99 8.92 -22.90
CA GLU A 135 -4.79 8.42 -24.27
C GLU A 135 -5.53 9.28 -25.28
N GLN A 136 -6.81 9.60 -25.02
CA GLN A 136 -7.60 10.49 -25.88
C GLN A 136 -7.01 11.89 -25.97
N GLN A 137 -6.57 12.46 -24.84
CA GLN A 137 -5.92 13.75 -24.81
C GLN A 137 -4.61 13.75 -25.61
N SER A 138 -3.80 12.71 -25.46
CA SER A 138 -2.54 12.56 -26.22
C SER A 138 -2.81 12.41 -27.73
N LEU A 139 -3.87 11.70 -28.11
CA LEU A 139 -4.27 11.53 -29.51
C LEU A 139 -4.72 12.86 -30.14
N MET A 140 -5.50 13.65 -29.39
CA MET A 140 -5.95 14.97 -29.83
C MET A 140 -4.77 15.95 -30.01
N GLU A 141 -3.81 15.95 -29.08
CA GLU A 141 -2.60 16.76 -29.20
C GLU A 141 -1.75 16.39 -30.43
N LEU A 142 -1.71 15.10 -30.80
CA LEU A 142 -1.03 14.66 -32.02
C LEU A 142 -1.76 15.14 -33.28
N GLN A 143 -3.09 15.02 -33.31
CA GLN A 143 -3.89 15.52 -34.45
C GLN A 143 -3.76 17.02 -34.65
N ASP A 144 -3.73 17.80 -33.57
CA ASP A 144 -3.53 19.25 -33.64
C ASP A 144 -2.14 19.59 -34.21
N LYS A 145 -1.10 18.85 -33.80
CA LYS A 145 0.26 19.00 -34.35
C LYS A 145 0.32 18.62 -35.83
N ASP A 146 -0.30 17.53 -36.24
CA ASP A 146 -0.36 17.11 -37.65
C ASP A 146 -1.08 18.14 -38.51
N THR A 147 -2.18 18.70 -38.00
CA THR A 147 -2.92 19.77 -38.70
C THR A 147 -2.07 21.02 -38.84
N SER A 148 -1.38 21.44 -37.78
CA SER A 148 -0.52 22.62 -37.78
C SER A 148 0.69 22.45 -38.71
N THR A 149 1.32 21.27 -38.70
CA THR A 149 2.44 20.95 -39.62
C THR A 149 1.98 20.95 -41.08
N HIS A 150 0.82 20.38 -41.39
CA HIS A 150 0.26 20.42 -42.74
C HIS A 150 -0.03 21.87 -43.21
N VAL A 151 -0.56 22.72 -42.34
CA VAL A 151 -0.77 24.16 -42.64
C VAL A 151 0.56 24.85 -42.95
N LEU A 152 1.60 24.59 -42.16
CA LEU A 152 2.93 25.15 -42.39
C LEU A 152 3.55 24.66 -43.70
N GLN A 153 3.42 23.37 -44.02
CA GLN A 153 3.89 22.80 -45.29
C GLN A 153 3.19 23.45 -46.50
N ASN A 154 1.88 23.64 -46.42
CA ASN A 154 1.13 24.34 -47.47
C ASN A 154 1.60 25.78 -47.65
N ARG A 155 1.88 26.48 -46.55
CA ARG A 155 2.38 27.86 -46.60
C ARG A 155 3.79 27.92 -47.20
N GLU A 156 4.67 27.00 -46.84
CA GLU A 156 6.00 26.87 -47.43
C GLU A 156 5.93 26.64 -48.94
N HIS A 157 5.04 25.74 -49.39
CA HIS A 157 4.85 25.49 -50.82
C HIS A 157 4.37 26.73 -51.59
N GLN A 158 3.42 27.49 -51.02
CA GLN A 158 2.97 28.75 -51.60
C GLN A 158 4.11 29.77 -51.73
N LEU A 159 4.93 29.93 -50.68
CA LEU A 159 6.05 30.88 -50.70
C LEU A 159 7.11 30.48 -51.71
N LEU A 160 7.41 29.19 -51.86
CA LEU A 160 8.33 28.71 -52.89
C LEU A 160 7.82 29.02 -54.31
N GLN A 161 6.52 28.86 -54.54
CA GLN A 161 5.91 29.20 -55.83
C GLN A 161 5.97 30.71 -56.11
N GLU A 162 5.63 31.55 -55.12
CA GLU A 162 5.74 33.01 -55.24
C GLU A 162 7.19 33.46 -55.54
N LEU A 163 8.18 32.83 -54.89
CA LEU A 163 9.60 33.10 -55.15
C LEU A 163 10.02 32.72 -56.56
N GLN A 164 9.59 31.56 -57.06
CA GLN A 164 9.85 31.14 -58.44
C GLN A 164 9.23 32.09 -59.45
N ASP A 165 7.97 32.49 -59.24
CA ASP A 165 7.28 33.43 -60.12
C ASP A 165 8.00 34.79 -60.15
N ARG A 166 8.46 35.25 -58.98
CA ARG A 166 9.22 36.50 -58.86
C ARG A 166 10.58 36.43 -59.53
N GLU A 167 11.29 35.31 -59.39
CA GLU A 167 12.56 35.05 -60.08
C GLU A 167 12.38 35.09 -61.60
N GLN A 168 11.37 34.40 -62.13
CA GLN A 168 11.05 34.42 -63.56
C GLN A 168 10.67 35.82 -64.06
N GLN A 169 9.96 36.60 -63.25
CA GLN A 169 9.61 37.97 -63.60
C GLN A 169 10.86 38.85 -63.68
N LEU A 170 11.75 38.77 -62.70
CA LEU A 170 13.02 39.51 -62.69
C LEU A 170 13.91 39.12 -63.87
N LEU A 171 13.96 37.84 -64.22
CA LEU A 171 14.68 37.36 -65.40
C LEU A 171 14.16 38.00 -66.69
N ARG A 172 12.82 38.07 -66.85
CA ARG A 172 12.19 38.73 -68.00
C ARG A 172 12.51 40.23 -68.03
N GLU A 173 12.43 40.92 -66.89
CA GLU A 173 12.80 42.33 -66.79
C GLU A 173 14.28 42.58 -67.13
N LEU A 174 15.19 41.71 -66.71
CA LEU A 174 16.61 41.78 -67.05
C LEU A 174 16.84 41.57 -68.55
N GLN A 175 16.20 40.56 -69.16
CA GLN A 175 16.28 40.33 -70.60
C GLN A 175 15.78 41.54 -71.40
N ASP A 176 14.66 42.14 -70.96
CA ASP A 176 14.10 43.32 -71.62
C ASP A 176 15.02 44.54 -71.47
N LYS A 177 15.59 44.76 -70.27
CA LYS A 177 16.61 45.79 -70.04
C LYS A 177 17.86 45.58 -70.89
N GLU A 178 18.38 44.36 -70.97
CA GLU A 178 19.52 44.02 -71.84
C GLU A 178 19.21 44.31 -73.31
N HIS A 179 18.02 43.95 -73.78
CA HIS A 179 17.59 44.24 -75.14
C HIS A 179 17.60 45.75 -75.41
N ARG A 180 17.02 46.55 -74.51
CA ARG A 180 17.02 48.02 -74.59
C ARG A 180 18.44 48.62 -74.56
N LEU A 181 19.33 48.04 -73.77
CA LEU A 181 20.72 48.48 -73.66
C LEU A 181 21.49 48.20 -74.97
N LYS A 182 21.34 47.01 -75.54
CA LYS A 182 21.89 46.66 -76.87
C LYS A 182 21.33 47.57 -77.98
N GLU A 183 20.05 47.93 -77.93
CA GLU A 183 19.47 48.90 -78.87
C GLU A 183 20.05 50.31 -78.69
N ALA A 184 20.25 50.75 -77.45
CA ALA A 184 20.86 52.05 -77.14
C ALA A 184 22.33 52.10 -77.60
N GLU A 185 23.10 51.03 -77.39
CA GLU A 185 24.47 50.88 -77.89
C GLU A 185 24.53 50.93 -79.42
N LYS A 186 23.62 50.23 -80.12
CA LYS A 186 23.51 50.33 -81.59
C LYS A 186 23.22 51.77 -82.05
N LYS A 187 22.32 52.48 -81.36
CA LYS A 187 21.99 53.89 -81.64
C LYS A 187 23.14 54.85 -81.33
N LEU A 188 24.00 54.53 -80.35
CA LEU A 188 25.19 55.32 -80.02
C LEU A 188 26.31 55.09 -81.06
N ALA A 189 26.54 53.84 -81.46
CA ALA A 189 27.50 53.47 -82.50
C ALA A 189 27.15 54.08 -83.88
N SER A 190 25.86 54.29 -84.18
CA SER A 190 25.45 54.99 -85.40
C SER A 190 25.64 56.51 -85.36
N LYS A 191 25.79 57.11 -84.17
CA LYS A 191 26.04 58.56 -83.99
C LYS A 191 27.53 58.91 -83.91
N SER A 192 28.40 57.99 -83.51
CA SER A 192 29.87 58.17 -83.45
C SER A 192 30.57 57.94 -84.82
N LYS A 193 29.94 58.36 -85.92
CA LYS A 193 30.52 58.41 -87.28
C LYS A 193 30.73 59.84 -87.78
N VAL A 194 30.82 60.82 -86.89
CA VAL A 194 31.22 62.18 -87.28
C VAL A 194 32.74 62.28 -87.21
N CYS A 195 33.31 62.29 -88.41
CA CYS A 195 34.71 62.44 -88.73
C CYS A 195 35.24 63.77 -88.18
N VAL A 196 36.35 63.71 -87.42
CA VAL A 196 37.26 64.85 -87.25
C VAL A 196 37.93 65.03 -88.60
N ILE A 197 37.57 66.08 -89.34
CA ILE A 197 38.30 66.52 -90.53
C ILE A 197 39.10 67.77 -90.12
N LEU A 198 40.41 67.60 -90.18
CA LEU A 198 41.47 68.61 -90.11
C LEU A 198 41.36 69.65 -91.24
#